data_AF-A0A291N0B6-F1
#
_entry.id   AF-A0A291N0B6-F1
#
_cell.length_a   1.000
_cell.length_b   1.000
_cell.length_c   1.000
_cell.angle_alpha   90.00
_cell.angle_beta   90.00
_cell.angle_gamma   90.00
#
_symmetry.space_group_name_H-M   'P 1'
#
loop_
_entity.id
_entity.type
_entity.pdbx_description
1 polymer ?
#
loop_
_entity_poly.entity_id
_entity_poly.type
_entity_poly.pdbx_seq_one_letter_code
_entity_poly.pdbx_strand_id
1 'polypeptide(L)'
;MILILRRQRADYFGTALFSDPSWDILLDLRAHHGGNRTVASLFVADCAPITTGLRHLRHLHARGLVDRWRDPQDGRRRLAGLSEDGLALMDGFLLKAAALCTNQVQ
;
A
#
# COMPACT_ATOMS: atom_id res chain seq x y z
N MET A 1 -6.79 0.68 -12.47
CA MET A 1 -7.96 1.59 -12.43
C MET A 1 -8.03 2.41 -11.14
N ILE A 2 -7.97 1.79 -9.95
CA ILE A 2 -8.02 2.50 -8.65
C ILE A 2 -6.83 3.46 -8.40
N LEU A 3 -5.61 3.11 -8.82
CA LEU A 3 -4.42 3.98 -8.70
C LEU A 3 -4.50 5.25 -9.57
N ILE A 4 -5.17 5.18 -10.73
CA ILE A 4 -5.31 6.32 -11.66
C ILE A 4 -6.31 7.33 -11.10
N LEU A 5 -7.46 6.85 -10.60
CA LEU A 5 -8.46 7.68 -9.91
C LEU A 5 -7.90 8.37 -8.66
N ARG A 6 -6.94 7.76 -7.97
CA ARG A 6 -6.24 8.35 -6.82
C ARG A 6 -5.32 9.50 -7.21
N ARG A 7 -4.48 9.29 -8.24
CA ARG A 7 -3.59 10.34 -8.75
C ARG A 7 -4.38 11.53 -9.27
N GLN A 8 -5.42 11.30 -10.07
CA GLN A 8 -6.28 12.37 -10.56
C GLN A 8 -6.94 13.16 -9.42
N ARG A 9 -7.33 12.53 -8.31
CA ARG A 9 -7.91 13.26 -7.17
C ARG A 9 -6.90 14.15 -6.44
N ALA A 10 -5.64 13.74 -6.36
CA ALA A 10 -4.58 14.52 -5.73
C ALA A 10 -4.29 15.81 -6.51
N ASP A 11 -4.39 15.76 -7.85
CA ASP A 11 -4.23 16.92 -8.73
C ASP A 11 -5.36 17.96 -8.55
N TYR A 12 -6.56 17.52 -8.17
CA TYR A 12 -7.73 18.41 -7.99
C TYR A 12 -7.94 18.89 -6.56
N PHE A 13 -7.55 18.12 -5.54
CA PHE A 13 -7.90 18.41 -4.12
C PHE A 13 -6.69 18.59 -3.19
N GLY A 14 -5.47 18.45 -3.70
CA GLY A 14 -4.25 18.48 -2.90
C GLY A 14 -4.03 17.18 -2.11
N THR A 15 -2.77 16.80 -1.97
CA THR A 15 -2.32 15.54 -1.34
C THR A 15 -2.61 15.43 0.16
N ALA A 16 -2.94 16.55 0.82
CA ALA A 16 -3.10 16.61 2.27
C ALA A 16 -4.48 16.21 2.79
N LEU A 17 -5.54 16.26 1.96
CA LEU A 17 -6.90 16.02 2.46
C LEU A 17 -7.36 14.56 2.37
N PHE A 18 -6.74 13.71 1.54
CA PHE A 18 -7.34 12.43 1.17
C PHE A 18 -6.39 11.24 0.93
N SER A 19 -5.10 11.34 1.25
CA SER A 19 -4.25 10.14 1.34
C SER A 19 -4.46 9.50 2.71
N ASP A 20 -4.80 8.22 2.73
CA ASP A 20 -4.56 7.39 3.91
C ASP A 20 -3.27 6.63 3.60
N PRO A 21 -2.11 7.08 4.13
CA PRO A 21 -0.83 6.48 3.79
C PRO A 21 -0.78 4.98 4.14
N SER A 22 -1.55 4.54 5.13
CA SER A 22 -1.65 3.11 5.42
C SER A 22 -2.26 2.35 4.25
N TRP A 23 -3.31 2.91 3.64
CA TRP A 23 -3.99 2.27 2.53
C TRP A 23 -3.21 2.37 1.21
N ASP A 24 -2.50 3.47 0.96
CA ASP A 24 -1.59 3.60 -0.18
C ASP A 24 -0.42 2.60 -0.09
N ILE A 25 0.17 2.41 1.08
CA ILE A 25 1.17 1.37 1.34
C ILE A 25 0.62 -0.04 1.04
N LEU A 26 -0.58 -0.35 1.52
CA LEU A 26 -1.20 -1.66 1.27
C LEU A 26 -1.45 -1.91 -0.22
N LEU A 27 -1.92 -0.90 -0.95
CA LEU A 27 -2.12 -0.98 -2.40
C LEU A 27 -0.80 -1.17 -3.16
N ASP A 28 0.24 -0.42 -2.80
CA ASP A 28 1.55 -0.51 -3.45
C ASP A 28 2.19 -1.89 -3.22
N LEU A 29 2.14 -2.39 -1.99
CA LEU A 29 2.61 -3.75 -1.66
C LEU A 29 1.78 -4.82 -2.38
N ARG A 30 0.46 -4.66 -2.47
CA ARG A 30 -0.41 -5.61 -3.19
C ARG A 30 -0.15 -5.64 -4.69
N ALA A 31 0.09 -4.47 -5.30
CA ALA A 31 0.39 -4.35 -6.72
C ALA A 31 1.72 -5.01 -7.11
N HIS A 32 2.65 -5.11 -6.15
CA HIS A 32 3.96 -5.75 -6.32
C HIS A 32 4.05 -7.09 -5.59
N HIS A 33 2.91 -7.67 -5.25
CA HIS A 33 2.85 -8.99 -4.62
C HIS A 33 3.58 -10.04 -5.47
N GLY A 34 4.39 -10.88 -4.83
CA GLY A 34 5.34 -11.79 -5.50
C GLY A 34 6.76 -11.22 -5.62
N GLY A 35 6.97 -9.94 -5.30
CA GLY A 35 8.28 -9.32 -5.14
C GLY A 35 8.38 -8.53 -3.83
N ASN A 36 9.60 -8.43 -3.28
CA ASN A 36 9.85 -7.65 -2.06
C ASN A 36 10.05 -6.18 -2.41
N ARG A 37 9.45 -5.26 -1.64
CA ARG A 37 9.65 -3.82 -1.84
C ARG A 37 10.61 -3.27 -0.82
N THR A 38 11.60 -2.50 -1.27
CA THR A 38 12.43 -1.75 -0.33
C THR A 38 11.60 -0.62 0.27
N VAL A 39 11.79 -0.37 1.57
CA VAL A 39 11.12 0.71 2.29
C VAL A 39 11.36 2.07 1.63
N ALA A 40 12.54 2.28 1.05
CA ALA A 40 12.84 3.49 0.28
C ALA A 40 11.98 3.60 -0.99
N SER A 41 11.86 2.52 -1.78
CA SER A 41 11.03 2.52 -2.99
C SER A 41 9.53 2.68 -2.70
N LEU A 42 9.08 2.23 -1.52
CA LEU A 42 7.70 2.37 -1.07
C LEU A 42 7.33 3.86 -0.90
N PHE A 43 8.18 4.63 -0.22
CA PHE A 43 7.89 6.05 0.04
C PHE A 43 8.11 6.97 -1.15
N VAL A 44 8.94 6.58 -2.11
CA VAL A 44 9.00 7.27 -3.41
C VAL A 44 7.68 7.15 -4.16
N ALA A 45 6.95 6.04 -3.99
CA ALA A 45 5.65 5.81 -4.63
C ALA A 45 4.47 6.46 -3.87
N ASP A 46 4.56 6.53 -2.53
CA ASP A 46 3.47 6.91 -1.62
C ASP A 46 3.26 8.44 -1.47
N CYS A 47 4.17 9.28 -1.99
CA CYS A 47 4.14 10.75 -1.88
C CYS A 47 4.04 11.34 -0.45
N ALA A 48 3.94 10.51 0.60
CA ALA A 48 3.95 10.92 1.99
C ALA A 48 5.37 11.25 2.48
N PRO A 49 5.54 12.18 3.43
CA PRO A 49 6.82 12.38 4.09
C PRO A 49 7.35 11.06 4.67
N ILE A 50 8.64 10.77 4.53
CA ILE A 50 9.27 9.50 4.94
C ILE A 50 8.96 9.16 6.41
N THR A 51 8.98 10.16 7.30
CA THR A 51 8.68 9.99 8.72
C THR A 51 7.22 9.59 8.98
N THR A 52 6.28 10.17 8.21
CA THR A 52 4.87 9.80 8.21
C THR A 52 4.71 8.38 7.69
N GLY A 53 5.25 8.07 6.52
CA GLY A 53 5.14 6.75 5.93
C GLY A 53 5.72 5.64 6.83
N LEU A 54 6.87 5.88 7.49
CA LEU A 54 7.45 4.94 8.43
C LEU A 54 6.56 4.67 9.65
N ARG A 55 5.82 5.68 10.13
CA ARG A 55 4.84 5.50 11.21
C ARG A 55 3.70 4.61 10.77
N HIS A 56 3.15 4.83 9.57
CA HIS A 56 2.07 4.00 9.03
C HIS A 56 2.55 2.57 8.75
N LEU A 57 3.76 2.39 8.23
CA LEU A 57 4.37 1.08 8.01
C LEU A 57 4.58 0.32 9.33
N ARG A 58 5.00 1.00 10.41
CA ARG A 58 5.08 0.39 11.76
C ARG A 58 3.70 -0.01 12.28
N HIS A 59 2.70 0.83 12.07
CA HIS A 59 1.34 0.59 12.51
C HIS A 59 0.71 -0.62 11.81
N LEU A 60 0.88 -0.72 10.49
CA LEU A 60 0.44 -1.88 9.70
C LEU A 60 1.14 -3.17 10.13
N HIS A 61 2.43 -3.10 10.41
CA HIS A 61 3.19 -4.23 10.94
C HIS A 61 2.70 -4.66 12.34
N ALA A 62 2.45 -3.71 13.24
CA ALA A 62 1.89 -4.01 14.56
C ALA A 62 0.48 -4.64 14.50
N ARG A 63 -0.25 -4.41 13.40
CA ARG A 63 -1.55 -5.04 13.12
C ARG A 63 -1.44 -6.39 12.40
N GLY A 64 -0.24 -6.89 12.16
CA GLY A 64 -0.02 -8.16 11.46
C GLY A 64 -0.36 -8.11 9.97
N LEU A 65 -0.48 -6.94 9.35
CA LEU A 65 -0.85 -6.79 7.93
C LEU A 65 0.35 -6.68 6.99
N VAL A 66 1.53 -6.35 7.53
CA VAL A 66 2.76 -6.12 6.77
C VAL A 66 3.95 -6.72 7.51
N ASP A 67 4.76 -7.48 6.81
CA ASP A 67 6.04 -7.98 7.31
C ASP A 67 7.19 -7.09 6.90
N ARG A 68 8.23 -7.04 7.75
CA ARG A 68 9.41 -6.20 7.54
C ARG A 68 10.66 -6.93 7.98
N TRP A 69 11.66 -6.96 7.10
CA TRP A 69 12.92 -7.65 7.38
C TRP A 69 14.10 -6.91 6.73
N ARG A 70 15.32 -7.30 7.13
CA ARG A 70 16.54 -6.83 6.45
C ARG A 70 16.74 -7.66 5.20
N ASP A 71 17.13 -7.01 4.11
CA ASP A 71 17.46 -7.71 2.89
C ASP A 71 18.64 -8.68 3.16
N PRO A 72 18.50 -9.99 2.88
CA PRO A 72 19.58 -10.96 3.06
C PRO A 72 20.79 -10.68 2.17
N GLN A 73 20.60 -9.99 1.04
CA GLN A 73 21.66 -9.68 0.08
C GLN A 73 22.34 -8.33 0.37
N ASP A 74 21.65 -7.41 1.05
CA ASP A 74 22.17 -6.10 1.45
C ASP A 74 21.57 -5.65 2.79
N GLY A 75 22.26 -5.91 3.90
CA GLY A 75 21.79 -5.60 5.25
C GLY A 75 21.53 -4.10 5.55
N ARG A 76 21.84 -3.20 4.62
CA ARG A 76 21.48 -1.76 4.67
C ARG A 76 20.04 -1.52 4.21
N ARG A 77 19.49 -2.41 3.39
CA ARG A 77 18.11 -2.32 2.88
C ARG A 77 17.15 -2.97 3.86
N ARG A 78 16.01 -2.31 4.03
CA ARG A 78 14.84 -2.89 4.68
C ARG A 78 13.81 -3.19 3.62
N LEU A 79 13.30 -4.41 3.66
CA LEU A 79 12.23 -4.88 2.80
C LEU A 79 10.91 -4.88 3.57
N ALA A 80 9.82 -4.71 2.85
CA ALA A 80 8.47 -4.86 3.34
C ALA A 80 7.61 -5.62 2.31
N GLY A 81 6.67 -6.41 2.82
CA GLY A 81 5.71 -7.19 2.04
C GLY A 81 4.41 -7.35 2.81
N LEU A 82 3.31 -7.68 2.13
CA LEU A 82 2.09 -8.08 2.83
C LEU A 82 2.35 -9.38 3.59
N SER A 83 1.82 -9.49 4.80
CA SER A 83 1.69 -10.77 5.47
C SER A 83 0.60 -11.62 4.78
N GLU A 84 0.47 -12.88 5.17
CA GLU A 84 -0.62 -13.75 4.70
C GLU A 84 -2.00 -13.13 5.01
N ASP A 85 -2.19 -12.63 6.24
CA ASP A 85 -3.43 -11.95 6.65
C ASP A 85 -3.68 -10.66 5.86
N GLY A 86 -2.63 -9.86 5.65
CA GLY A 86 -2.71 -8.62 4.87
C GLY A 86 -3.08 -8.89 3.41
N LEU A 87 -2.55 -9.97 2.83
CA LEU A 87 -2.87 -10.41 1.48
C LEU A 87 -4.33 -10.86 1.39
N ALA A 88 -4.78 -11.73 2.28
CA ALA A 88 -6.15 -12.25 2.29
C ALA A 88 -7.18 -11.12 2.43
N LEU A 89 -6.93 -10.13 3.29
CA LEU A 89 -7.79 -8.96 3.44
C LEU A 89 -7.82 -8.09 2.18
N MET A 90 -6.66 -7.84 1.56
CA MET A 90 -6.59 -7.07 0.33
C MET A 90 -7.31 -7.76 -0.83
N ASP A 91 -7.15 -9.07 -0.96
CA ASP A 91 -7.84 -9.85 -1.99
C ASP A 91 -9.35 -9.86 -1.79
N GLY A 92 -9.81 -10.08 -0.55
CA GLY A 92 -11.23 -10.00 -0.21
C GLY A 92 -11.84 -8.63 -0.48
N PHE A 93 -11.12 -7.55 -0.15
CA PHE A 93 -11.55 -6.19 -0.46
C PHE A 93 -11.63 -5.94 -1.97
N LEU A 94 -10.58 -6.27 -2.73
CA LEU A 94 -10.51 -6.02 -4.16
C LEU A 94 -11.59 -6.81 -4.93
N LEU A 95 -11.86 -8.05 -4.51
CA LEU A 95 -12.94 -8.86 -5.08
C LEU A 95 -14.31 -8.22 -4.84
N LYS A 96 -14.59 -7.77 -3.61
CA LYS A 96 -15.83 -7.06 -3.29
C LYS A 96 -15.96 -5.74 -4.07
N ALA A 97 -14.88 -4.98 -4.18
CA ALA A 97 -14.86 -3.73 -4.93
C ALA A 97 -15.14 -3.96 -6.42
N ALA A 98 -14.58 -5.02 -7.01
CA ALA A 98 -14.84 -5.40 -8.39
C ALA A 98 -16.32 -5.76 -8.60
N ALA A 99 -16.91 -6.56 -7.70
CA ALA A 99 -18.32 -6.95 -7.78
C ALA A 99 -19.29 -5.75 -7.71
N LEU A 100 -18.97 -4.74 -6.90
CA LEU A 100 -19.75 -3.50 -6.82
C LEU A 100 -19.70 -2.68 -8.12
N CYS A 101 -18.56 -2.67 -8.81
CA CYS A 101 -18.46 -2.05 -10.13
C CYS A 101 -19.25 -2.80 -11.20
N THR A 102 -19.35 -4.13 -11.11
CA THR A 102 -20.16 -4.94 -12.03
C THR A 102 -21.67 -4.73 -11.83
N ASN A 103 -22.11 -4.45 -10.60
CA ASN A 103 -23.52 -4.26 -10.26
C ASN A 103 -24.08 -2.84 -10.50
N GLN A 104 -23.28 -1.91 -11.03
CA GLN A 104 -23.69 -0.52 -11.33
C GLN A 104 -23.95 -0.29 -12.83
N VAL A 105 -23.98 -1.34 -13.65
CA VAL A 105 -24.21 -1.28 -15.11
C VAL A 105 -25.53 -1.96 -15.52
N GLN A 106 -26.47 -2.14 -14.59
CA GLN A 106 -27.85 -2.55 -14.89
C GLN A 106 -28.85 -1.53 -14.35
#